data_AF-A0A1Q3ERK2-F1
#
_entry.id   AF-A0A1Q3ERK2-F1
#
_cell.length_a   1.000
_cell.length_b   1.000
_cell.length_c   1.000
_cell.angle_alpha   90.00
_cell.angle_beta   90.00
_cell.angle_gamma   90.00
#
_symmetry.space_group_name_H-M   'P 1'
#
loop_
_entity.id
_entity.type
_entity.pdbx_description
1 polymer ?
#
loop_
_entity_poly.entity_id
_entity_poly.type
_entity_poly.pdbx_seq_one_letter_code
_entity_poly.pdbx_strand_id
1 'polypeptide(L)'
;MNYPNFRTKISAKYKVKIIGWPIDVPLVSPRDITDPSKLDTLYDAWRSGSAYWSTMDKQEYKRFIQQLDNDKAAGLQIEIPRKGRSDIGGTHQKATAKHSRENDTEEPPAKCKRTSLSTSKTAVIVPEEDQDENNDDEENVEGENMEEENVEEEDEGEDELDE
;
A
#
# COMPACT_ATOMS: atom_id res chain seq x y z
N MET A 1 5.52 0.85 2.09
CA MET A 1 4.61 0.37 1.01
C MET A 1 3.35 -0.20 1.62
N ASN A 2 2.18 -0.11 0.96
CA ASN A 2 0.94 -0.73 1.47
C ASN A 2 0.81 -2.15 0.92
N TYR A 3 1.50 -3.10 1.55
CA TYR A 3 1.51 -4.51 1.13
C TYR A 3 0.12 -5.17 1.17
N PRO A 4 -0.70 -5.01 2.24
CA PRO A 4 -1.99 -5.69 2.30
C PRO A 4 -2.99 -5.21 1.24
N ASN A 5 -2.88 -3.96 0.79
CA ASN A 5 -3.71 -3.42 -0.28
C ASN A 5 -2.93 -3.25 -1.59
N PHE A 6 -1.91 -4.08 -1.81
CA PHE A 6 -1.05 -3.97 -2.97
C PHE A 6 -1.84 -4.05 -4.27
N ARG A 7 -2.71 -5.07 -4.40
CA ARG A 7 -3.50 -5.33 -5.61
C ARG A 7 -4.39 -4.13 -6.00
N THR A 8 -4.97 -3.44 -5.03
CA THR A 8 -5.92 -2.33 -5.29
C THR A 8 -5.24 -0.97 -5.34
N LYS A 9 -4.38 -0.64 -4.37
CA LYS A 9 -3.79 0.70 -4.29
C LYS A 9 -2.56 0.88 -5.16
N ILE A 10 -1.93 -0.21 -5.59
CA ILE A 10 -0.71 -0.17 -6.39
C ILE A 10 -0.96 -0.81 -7.75
N SER A 11 -1.31 -2.10 -7.83
CA SER A 11 -1.49 -2.77 -9.11
C SER A 11 -2.63 -2.21 -9.94
N ALA A 12 -3.84 -2.04 -9.37
CA ALA A 12 -4.97 -1.50 -10.13
C ALA A 12 -4.73 -0.03 -10.55
N LYS A 13 -4.13 0.77 -9.67
CA LYS A 13 -3.92 2.20 -9.92
C LYS A 13 -2.83 2.47 -10.95
N TYR A 14 -1.69 1.80 -10.83
CA TYR A 14 -0.50 2.05 -11.66
C TYR A 14 -0.31 1.01 -12.76
N LYS A 15 -1.16 -0.01 -12.83
CA LYS A 15 -1.07 -1.12 -13.79
C LYS A 15 0.28 -1.82 -13.71
N VAL A 16 0.75 -2.08 -12.49
CA VAL A 16 2.04 -2.74 -12.23
C VAL A 16 1.84 -4.06 -11.50
N LYS A 17 2.65 -5.04 -11.84
CA LYS A 17 2.76 -6.33 -11.16
C LYS A 17 4.21 -6.61 -10.79
N ILE A 18 4.38 -7.50 -9.82
CA ILE A 18 5.68 -8.08 -9.53
C ILE A 18 5.71 -9.43 -10.26
N ILE A 19 6.69 -9.62 -11.13
CA ILE A 19 6.97 -10.88 -11.80
C ILE A 19 8.05 -11.61 -11.00
N GLY A 20 7.98 -12.94 -10.94
CA GLY A 20 8.99 -13.78 -10.27
C GLY A 20 9.04 -13.64 -8.76
N TRP A 21 7.91 -13.24 -8.14
CA TRP A 21 7.79 -13.30 -6.69
C TRP A 21 7.77 -14.78 -6.23
N PRO A 22 8.56 -15.16 -5.20
CA PRO A 22 8.60 -16.55 -4.72
C PRO A 22 7.23 -17.06 -4.26
N ILE A 23 6.85 -18.26 -4.69
CA ILE A 23 5.52 -18.84 -4.43
C ILE A 23 5.33 -19.15 -2.93
N ASP A 24 6.41 -19.51 -2.24
CA ASP A 24 6.40 -19.91 -0.83
C ASP A 24 6.32 -18.71 0.15
N VAL A 25 6.45 -17.49 -0.39
CA VAL A 25 6.49 -16.25 0.38
C VAL A 25 5.21 -15.45 0.11
N PRO A 26 4.35 -15.21 1.12
CA PRO A 26 3.18 -14.38 0.92
C PRO A 26 3.62 -12.94 0.60
N LEU A 27 2.83 -12.23 -0.21
CA LEU A 27 3.09 -10.83 -0.55
C LEU A 27 2.75 -9.90 0.63
N VAL A 28 3.64 -9.89 1.63
CA VAL A 28 3.53 -9.10 2.86
C VAL A 28 4.75 -8.20 3.02
N SER A 29 4.72 -7.35 4.05
CA SER A 29 5.89 -6.57 4.40
C SER A 29 7.05 -7.49 4.77
N PRO A 30 8.29 -7.26 4.30
CA PRO A 30 9.45 -8.05 4.73
C PRO A 30 9.61 -8.11 6.25
N ARG A 31 9.19 -7.06 6.96
CA ARG A 31 9.16 -7.01 8.43
C ARG A 31 8.23 -8.05 9.07
N ASP A 32 7.15 -8.42 8.37
CA ASP A 32 6.14 -9.35 8.88
C ASP A 32 6.50 -10.81 8.55
N ILE A 33 7.56 -11.04 7.75
CA ILE A 33 8.11 -12.36 7.46
C ILE A 33 8.97 -12.80 8.64
N THR A 34 8.53 -13.82 9.37
CA THR A 34 9.23 -14.33 10.56
C THR A 34 10.28 -15.39 10.23
N ASP A 35 10.17 -16.04 9.07
CA ASP A 35 11.09 -17.10 8.64
C ASP A 35 12.28 -16.48 7.90
N PRO A 36 13.51 -16.59 8.44
CA PRO A 36 14.69 -15.99 7.81
C PRO A 36 14.97 -16.59 6.43
N SER A 37 14.75 -17.89 6.25
CA SER A 37 14.99 -18.58 4.97
C SER A 37 14.13 -18.00 3.86
N LYS A 38 12.89 -17.64 4.16
CA LYS A 38 11.98 -16.98 3.21
C LYS A 38 12.40 -15.56 2.86
N LEU A 39 13.01 -14.87 3.82
CA LEU A 39 13.53 -13.53 3.62
C LEU A 39 14.75 -13.56 2.71
N ASP A 40 15.64 -14.53 2.90
CA ASP A 40 16.81 -14.75 2.05
C ASP A 40 16.39 -15.11 0.62
N THR A 41 15.47 -16.07 0.43
CA THR A 41 14.92 -16.39 -0.90
C THR A 41 14.30 -15.18 -1.58
N LEU A 42 13.56 -14.36 -0.82
CA LEU A 42 12.98 -13.13 -1.36
C LEU A 42 14.07 -12.14 -1.76
N TYR A 43 15.08 -11.95 -0.90
CA TYR A 43 16.21 -11.08 -1.17
C TYR A 43 16.98 -11.51 -2.42
N ASP A 44 17.31 -12.80 -2.53
CA ASP A 44 18.02 -13.38 -3.67
C ASP A 44 17.21 -13.24 -4.95
N ALA A 45 15.88 -13.41 -4.89
CA ALA A 45 15.02 -13.19 -6.05
C ALA A 45 15.10 -11.73 -6.56
N TRP A 46 15.08 -10.75 -5.66
CA TRP A 46 15.26 -9.33 -6.03
C TRP A 46 16.68 -9.02 -6.49
N ARG A 47 17.70 -9.61 -5.85
CA ARG A 47 19.10 -9.36 -6.13
C ARG A 47 19.54 -9.94 -7.48
N SER A 48 19.06 -11.14 -7.80
CA SER A 48 19.29 -11.82 -9.09
C SER A 48 18.48 -11.22 -10.24
N GLY A 49 17.48 -10.38 -9.95
CA GLY A 49 16.55 -9.87 -10.96
C GLY A 49 15.45 -10.86 -11.36
N SER A 50 15.38 -12.03 -10.70
CA SER A 50 14.27 -12.98 -10.87
C SER A 50 12.94 -12.33 -10.49
N ALA A 51 12.94 -11.56 -9.39
CA ALA A 51 11.81 -10.73 -8.98
C ALA A 51 11.99 -9.28 -9.47
N TYR A 52 11.02 -8.78 -10.24
CA TYR A 52 11.08 -7.42 -10.75
C TYR A 52 9.70 -6.81 -10.97
N TRP A 53 9.67 -5.48 -11.04
CA TRP A 53 8.47 -4.72 -11.36
C TRP A 53 8.25 -4.68 -12.87
N SER A 54 7.05 -5.02 -13.30
CA SER A 54 6.64 -4.94 -14.71
C SER A 54 5.29 -4.26 -14.84
N THR A 55 5.13 -3.50 -15.92
CA THR A 55 3.84 -2.92 -16.29
C THR A 55 2.97 -3.98 -16.94
N MET A 56 1.70 -4.03 -16.54
CA MET A 56 0.69 -4.89 -17.16
C MET A 56 0.33 -4.35 -18.54
N ASP A 57 0.23 -5.24 -19.52
CA ASP A 57 -0.40 -4.90 -20.80
C ASP A 57 -1.92 -4.65 -20.62
N LYS A 58 -2.55 -4.01 -21.60
CA LYS A 58 -4.00 -3.77 -21.65
C LYS A 58 -4.81 -5.06 -21.49
N GLN A 59 -4.39 -6.16 -22.11
CA GLN A 59 -5.10 -7.44 -21.99
C GLN A 59 -4.96 -8.03 -20.58
N GLU A 60 -3.75 -8.03 -20.04
CA GLU A 60 -3.46 -8.51 -18.69
C GLU A 60 -4.21 -7.68 -17.64
N TYR A 61 -4.23 -6.36 -17.81
CA TYR A 61 -4.95 -5.46 -16.91
C TYR A 61 -6.46 -5.74 -16.91
N LYS A 62 -7.07 -6.02 -18.07
CA LYS A 62 -8.49 -6.40 -18.13
C LYS A 62 -8.76 -7.68 -17.34
N ARG A 63 -7.93 -8.71 -17.53
CA ARG A 63 -8.02 -9.97 -16.77
C ARG A 63 -7.83 -9.73 -15.27
N PHE A 64 -6.87 -8.88 -14.89
CA PHE A 64 -6.61 -8.52 -13.51
C PHE A 64 -7.80 -7.84 -12.84
N ILE A 65 -8.44 -6.88 -13.52
CA ILE A 65 -9.65 -6.22 -13.00
C ILE A 65 -10.82 -7.20 -12.89
N GLN A 66 -11.04 -8.05 -13.90
CA GLN A 66 -12.05 -9.11 -13.82
C GLN A 66 -11.81 -10.04 -12.63
N GLN A 67 -10.56 -10.41 -12.36
CA GLN A 67 -10.21 -11.22 -11.19
C GLN A 67 -10.53 -10.47 -9.89
N LEU A 68 -10.23 -9.18 -9.80
CA LEU A 68 -10.60 -8.37 -8.62
C LEU A 68 -12.11 -8.29 -8.45
N ASP A 69 -12.88 -8.14 -9.52
CA ASP A 69 -14.34 -8.11 -9.44
C ASP A 69 -14.90 -9.47 -9.01
N ASN A 70 -14.34 -10.57 -9.51
CA ASN A 70 -14.69 -11.93 -9.10
C ASN A 70 -14.36 -12.18 -7.62
N ASP A 71 -13.16 -11.78 -7.16
CA ASP A 71 -12.76 -11.89 -5.76
C ASP A 71 -13.72 -11.09 -4.86
N LYS A 72 -14.19 -9.93 -5.34
CA LYS A 72 -15.13 -9.07 -4.61
C LYS A 72 -16.52 -9.70 -4.56
N ALA A 73 -16.97 -10.29 -5.67
CA ALA A 73 -18.23 -11.00 -5.75
C ALA A 73 -18.24 -12.27 -4.88
N ALA A 74 -17.09 -12.95 -4.77
CA ALA A 74 -16.88 -14.08 -3.85
C ALA A 74 -16.81 -13.65 -2.36
N GLY A 75 -16.80 -12.34 -2.08
CA GLY A 75 -16.72 -11.80 -0.73
C GLY A 75 -15.31 -11.83 -0.12
N LEU A 76 -14.27 -12.06 -0.93
CA LEU A 76 -12.90 -11.96 -0.45
C LEU A 76 -12.59 -10.50 -0.13
N GLN A 77 -11.98 -10.26 1.04
CA GLN A 77 -11.62 -8.92 1.45
C GLN A 77 -10.40 -8.44 0.66
N ILE A 78 -10.64 -7.67 -0.40
CA ILE A 78 -9.58 -7.14 -1.28
C ILE A 78 -8.90 -5.90 -0.68
N GLU A 79 -9.65 -5.12 0.10
CA GLU A 79 -9.15 -3.91 0.74
C GLU A 79 -9.30 -3.97 2.26
N ILE A 80 -8.19 -3.77 2.95
CA ILE A 80 -8.13 -3.51 4.38
C ILE A 80 -8.27 -2.00 4.59
N PRO A 81 -9.42 -1.52 5.12
CA PRO A 81 -9.62 -0.10 5.39
C PRO A 81 -8.64 0.36 6.48
N ARG A 82 -8.24 1.63 6.40
CA ARG A 82 -7.42 2.23 7.46
C ARG A 82 -8.25 2.35 8.73
N LYS A 83 -7.64 2.04 9.87
CA LYS A 83 -8.24 2.26 11.19
C LYS A 83 -8.64 3.73 11.33
N GLY A 84 -9.89 3.98 11.74
CA GLY A 84 -10.38 5.31 12.07
C GLY A 84 -9.56 5.90 13.21
N ARG A 85 -9.19 7.17 13.09
CA ARG A 85 -8.44 7.84 14.14
C ARG A 85 -9.39 8.36 15.22
N SER A 86 -8.97 8.33 16.48
CA SER A 86 -9.77 8.81 17.62
C SER A 86 -10.03 10.32 17.58
N ASP A 87 -9.22 11.06 16.83
CA ASP A 87 -9.31 12.49 16.60
C ASP A 87 -10.10 12.86 15.34
N ILE A 88 -10.79 11.91 14.70
CA ILE A 88 -11.87 12.23 13.76
C ILE A 88 -12.97 12.91 14.60
N GLY A 89 -12.82 14.21 14.81
CA GLY A 89 -13.82 15.03 15.47
C GLY A 89 -15.15 14.82 14.77
N GLY A 90 -16.23 14.72 15.55
CA GLY A 90 -17.56 14.56 14.99
C GLY A 90 -17.90 15.70 14.01
N THR A 91 -18.67 15.39 12.98
CA THR A 91 -19.20 16.43 12.09
C THR A 91 -20.12 17.35 12.90
N HIS A 92 -19.72 18.60 13.09
CA HIS A 92 -20.59 19.62 13.68
C HIS A 92 -21.84 19.77 12.80
N GLN A 93 -23.00 19.30 13.29
CA GLN A 93 -24.26 19.60 12.63
C GLN A 93 -24.48 21.11 12.68
N LYS A 94 -24.43 21.76 11.53
CA LYS A 94 -24.86 23.15 11.41
C LYS A 94 -26.38 23.13 11.61
N ALA A 95 -26.84 23.64 12.75
CA ALA A 95 -28.25 23.95 12.93
C ALA A 95 -28.65 24.89 11.79
N THR A 96 -29.45 24.40 10.85
CA THR A 96 -30.11 25.25 9.88
C THR A 96 -31.06 26.12 10.68
N ALA A 97 -30.70 27.39 10.87
CA ALA A 97 -31.61 28.40 11.41
C ALA A 97 -32.80 28.48 10.46
N LYS A 98 -33.87 27.74 10.76
CA LYS A 98 -35.18 28.01 10.19
C LYS A 98 -35.61 29.36 10.76
N HIS A 99 -35.48 30.41 9.97
CA HIS A 99 -36.22 31.64 10.21
C HIS A 99 -37.72 31.35 10.02
N SER A 100 -38.39 30.89 11.08
CA SER A 100 -39.83 31.12 11.21
C SER A 100 -40.00 32.48 11.88
N ARG A 101 -40.39 33.48 11.09
CA ARG A 101 -41.00 34.71 11.60
C ARG A 101 -42.31 34.34 12.31
N GLU A 102 -42.44 34.70 13.59
CA GLU A 102 -43.55 35.47 14.20
C GLU A 102 -43.65 35.25 15.72
N ASN A 103 -43.28 36.32 16.46
CA ASN A 103 -43.72 36.86 17.77
C ASN A 103 -43.89 36.01 19.07
N ASP A 104 -43.50 36.67 20.17
CA ASP A 104 -43.76 36.43 21.61
C ASP A 104 -43.22 35.13 22.22
N THR A 105 -42.33 35.12 23.22
CA THR A 105 -42.37 35.83 24.51
C THR A 105 -40.98 35.77 25.15
N GLU A 106 -40.62 36.73 26.00
CA GLU A 106 -39.30 36.81 26.64
C GLU A 106 -38.96 35.62 27.56
N GLU A 107 -37.86 34.91 27.27
CA GLU A 107 -37.02 34.27 28.28
C GLU A 107 -35.59 34.07 27.73
N PRO A 108 -34.53 34.61 28.34
CA PRO A 108 -33.18 34.46 27.81
C PRO A 108 -32.63 33.04 28.08
N PRO A 109 -32.05 32.36 27.09
CA PRO A 109 -31.46 31.05 27.31
C PRO A 109 -30.24 31.15 28.24
N ALA A 110 -30.21 30.28 29.25
CA ALA A 110 -29.14 30.18 30.24
C ALA A 110 -27.76 30.03 29.58
N LYS A 111 -26.88 31.01 29.81
CA LYS A 111 -25.48 30.97 29.37
C LYS A 111 -24.76 29.85 30.12
N CYS A 112 -24.42 28.76 29.42
CA CYS A 112 -23.55 27.73 29.96
C CYS A 112 -22.14 28.29 30.12
N LYS A 113 -21.67 28.42 31.36
CA LYS A 113 -20.34 28.95 31.70
C LYS A 113 -19.27 27.98 31.19
N ARG A 114 -18.45 28.43 30.23
CA ARG A 114 -17.22 27.72 29.83
C ARG A 114 -16.17 27.92 30.93
N THR A 115 -15.84 26.87 31.67
CA THR A 115 -14.62 26.83 32.46
C THR A 115 -13.45 26.45 31.55
N SER A 116 -12.81 27.43 30.94
CA SER A 116 -11.56 27.22 30.23
C SER A 116 -10.41 27.13 31.24
N LEU A 117 -10.08 25.92 31.67
CA LEU A 117 -8.80 25.65 32.31
C LEU A 117 -7.73 25.58 31.21
N SER A 118 -7.16 26.74 30.90
CA SER A 118 -5.92 26.87 30.13
C SER A 118 -4.78 26.35 30.99
N THR A 119 -4.20 25.20 30.64
CA THR A 119 -2.90 24.81 31.16
C THR A 119 -1.85 25.06 30.08
N SER A 120 -1.05 26.09 30.31
CA SER A 120 0.15 26.41 29.53
C SER A 120 1.18 25.29 29.72
N LYS A 121 1.51 24.57 28.64
CA LYS A 121 2.69 23.69 28.60
C LYS A 121 3.92 24.57 28.32
N THR A 122 4.79 24.67 29.31
CA THR A 122 6.17 25.13 29.14
C THR A 122 6.95 24.07 28.36
N ALA A 123 7.49 24.47 27.22
CA ALA A 123 8.47 23.69 26.47
C ALA A 123 9.85 23.92 27.10
N VAL A 124 10.46 22.85 27.60
CA VAL A 124 11.91 22.82 27.84
C VAL A 124 12.50 22.00 26.69
N ILE A 125 13.20 22.72 25.82
CA ILE A 125 14.08 22.21 24.78
C ILE A 125 15.44 21.99 25.45
N VAL A 126 16.00 20.78 25.32
CA VAL A 126 17.45 20.56 25.39
C VAL A 126 17.83 19.69 24.18
N PRO A 127 18.71 20.18 23.29
CA PRO A 127 19.18 19.43 22.13
C PRO A 127 20.44 18.61 22.44
N GLU A 128 20.55 17.50 21.70
CA GLU A 128 21.75 17.03 20.96
C GLU A 128 23.01 16.70 21.75
N GLU A 129 23.46 15.43 21.64
CA GLU A 129 24.88 15.12 21.42
C GLU A 129 25.00 13.92 20.46
N ASP A 130 25.69 14.19 19.35
CA ASP A 130 26.20 13.32 18.30
C ASP A 130 27.17 12.25 18.84
N GLN A 131 27.27 11.10 18.15
CA GLN A 131 28.55 10.44 17.89
C GLN A 131 28.56 9.73 16.53
N ASP A 132 29.41 10.27 15.67
CA ASP A 132 29.99 9.74 14.44
C ASP A 132 30.85 8.49 14.68
N GLU A 133 31.39 7.97 13.56
CA GLU A 133 32.55 7.06 13.40
C GLU A 133 32.19 5.62 12.99
N ASN A 134 32.80 4.96 12.00
CA ASN A 134 33.64 5.29 10.84
C ASN A 134 34.00 3.95 10.16
N ASN A 135 34.53 4.03 8.93
CA ASN A 135 35.42 3.06 8.25
C ASN A 135 34.78 1.81 7.61
N ASP A 136 34.80 1.74 6.26
CA ASP A 136 35.90 1.27 5.39
C ASP A 136 36.00 -0.26 5.44
N ASP A 137 35.79 -0.95 4.32
CA ASP A 137 36.91 -1.45 3.51
C ASP A 137 36.42 -2.19 2.25
N GLU A 138 37.32 -2.25 1.29
CA GLU A 138 37.19 -2.70 -0.09
C GLU A 138 36.88 -4.20 -0.26
N GLU A 139 36.36 -4.62 -1.42
CA GLU A 139 37.21 -5.31 -2.42
C GLU A 139 36.47 -5.73 -3.69
N ASN A 140 37.26 -5.65 -4.75
CA ASN A 140 37.06 -5.84 -6.16
C ASN A 140 37.20 -7.32 -6.54
N VAL A 141 36.29 -7.90 -7.34
CA VAL A 141 36.62 -9.05 -8.21
C VAL A 141 35.85 -8.94 -9.54
N GLU A 142 36.62 -8.70 -10.60
CA GLU A 142 36.29 -8.85 -12.01
C GLU A 142 35.98 -10.32 -12.36
N GLY A 143 35.08 -10.54 -13.31
CA GLY A 143 34.80 -11.87 -13.85
C GLY A 143 33.93 -11.80 -15.10
N GLU A 144 34.58 -11.73 -16.25
CA GLU A 144 34.02 -11.66 -17.60
C GLU A 144 33.32 -12.96 -18.04
N ASN A 145 32.38 -12.80 -18.99
CA ASN A 145 32.30 -13.51 -20.28
C ASN A 145 31.20 -14.58 -20.56
N MET A 146 30.50 -14.36 -21.69
CA MET A 146 29.89 -15.28 -22.69
C MET A 146 28.86 -16.33 -22.20
N GLU A 147 27.77 -16.67 -22.90
CA GLU A 147 27.43 -16.62 -24.32
C GLU A 147 25.91 -16.82 -24.50
N GLU A 148 25.45 -16.49 -25.70
CA GLU A 148 24.10 -16.60 -26.24
C GLU A 148 23.55 -18.03 -26.23
N GLU A 149 22.24 -18.21 -26.02
CA GLU A 149 21.51 -19.21 -26.79
C GLU A 149 20.07 -18.77 -27.02
N ASN A 150 19.84 -18.40 -28.28
CA ASN A 150 18.56 -18.13 -28.92
C ASN A 150 17.98 -19.50 -29.33
N VAL A 151 16.78 -19.84 -28.87
CA VAL A 151 16.03 -20.98 -29.44
C VAL A 151 14.67 -20.49 -29.90
N GLU A 152 14.58 -20.50 -31.23
CA GLU A 152 13.45 -20.28 -32.13
C GLU A 152 12.24 -21.16 -31.75
N GLU A 153 11.03 -20.57 -31.72
CA GLU A 153 9.90 -20.91 -32.61
C GLU A 153 9.65 -22.41 -32.81
N GLU A 154 8.49 -22.92 -32.35
CA GLU A 154 7.57 -23.65 -33.23
C GLU A 154 6.12 -23.34 -32.86
N ASP A 155 5.42 -22.79 -33.85
CA ASP A 155 4.01 -22.49 -33.96
C ASP A 155 3.32 -23.74 -34.55
N GLU A 156 2.48 -24.42 -33.76
CA GLU A 156 1.57 -25.43 -34.30
C GLU A 156 0.13 -25.00 -34.00
N GLY A 157 -0.43 -24.27 -34.96
CA GLY A 157 -1.85 -24.12 -35.14
C GLY A 157 -2.45 -25.39 -35.73
N GLU A 158 -3.24 -26.11 -34.95
CA GLU A 158 -4.16 -27.12 -35.46
C GLU A 158 -5.58 -26.54 -35.48
N ASP A 159 -5.96 -26.04 -36.65
CA ASP A 159 -7.34 -25.91 -37.09
C ASP A 159 -7.86 -27.31 -37.45
N GLU A 160 -8.80 -27.87 -36.67
CA GLU A 160 -9.62 -28.99 -37.13
C GLU A 160 -11.07 -28.57 -37.37
N LEU A 161 -11.51 -28.96 -38.57
CA LEU A 161 -12.69 -28.63 -39.33
C LEU A 161 -13.96 -29.34 -38.84
N ASP A 162 -15.08 -28.75 -39.25
CA ASP A 162 -16.48 -29.19 -39.11
C ASP A 162 -16.74 -30.68 -39.47
N GLU A 163 -17.71 -31.27 -38.77
CA GLU A 163 -18.83 -32.02 -39.38
C GLU A 163 -20.08 -32.02 -38.48
#